data_AF-A0ABC9H2L2-F1
#
_entry.id   AF-A0ABC9H2L2-F1
#
_cell.length_a   1.000
_cell.length_b   1.000
_cell.length_c   1.000
_cell.angle_alpha   90.00
_cell.angle_beta   90.00
_cell.angle_gamma   90.00
#
_symmetry.space_group_name_H-M   'P 1'
#
loop_
_entity.id
_entity.type
_entity.pdbx_description
1 polymer ?
#
loop_
_entity_poly.entity_id
_entity_poly.type
_entity_poly.pdbx_seq_one_letter_code
_entity_poly.pdbx_strand_id
1 'polypeptide(L)'
;MGLSTAYSPAGSRLATAPLAAAAARRGSVQRLHRRRPLLATVRCSVDAAKQVQDGAATIAAQEPARHKTGRLPRFGVFCPTYDLTSDDKTKSWKKLVTIAVSGAAGMIANHLLFQLASGEVFGQDQPIALKLLGSERSLQALEGVAMELEDSLYPLLREVSIGIDPYEVFEDADWALLIGAKPRGPGMERAALLDINGQIFADQGKALNAVASPNVKVIVVGNPCNTNALICIKNAPSIPAKNFHALTRLDENRAKCQLALKAGVFYDKVSNMTIWGNHSTTQVPDFLNAKIDGRPVKEVIKDTKWLEEEFTMTVQNRGGVLIQKWGRSSAASTSVSIVDAIKSLVTPTPEGDWFSSGVYTTGNPYGIAEDIVFSMPCRSKGDGDYELVSDVLMDDFLWERIKKTEAELLAERKCVAHLTGEGIAFCDLREDTMLPGEM
;
A
#
# COMPACT_ATOMS: atom_id res chain seq x y z
N MET A 1 -54.35 -2.31 51.45
CA MET A 1 -54.47 -3.58 50.71
C MET A 1 -53.11 -3.91 50.11
N GLY A 2 -52.55 -5.08 50.45
CA GLY A 2 -51.39 -5.76 49.80
C GLY A 2 -50.00 -5.16 50.05
N LEU A 3 -49.26 -5.57 51.09
CA LEU A 3 -48.28 -6.69 51.18
C LEU A 3 -46.97 -6.43 50.37
N SER A 4 -45.86 -6.03 51.01
CA SER A 4 -44.83 -6.85 51.72
C SER A 4 -43.99 -7.69 50.73
N THR A 5 -42.67 -7.54 50.61
CA THR A 5 -41.66 -8.05 51.55
C THR A 5 -40.23 -7.66 51.11
N ALA A 6 -39.35 -7.51 52.09
CA ALA A 6 -37.89 -7.37 51.95
C ALA A 6 -37.21 -8.74 51.74
N TYR A 7 -36.01 -8.79 51.11
CA TYR A 7 -34.96 -9.80 51.42
C TYR A 7 -33.56 -9.43 50.85
N SER A 8 -32.61 -9.20 51.78
CA SER A 8 -31.18 -9.59 51.87
C SER A 8 -30.20 -9.59 50.67
N PRO A 9 -28.95 -9.11 50.87
CA PRO A 9 -27.78 -9.62 50.14
C PRO A 9 -26.89 -10.49 51.06
N ALA A 10 -26.75 -11.77 50.70
CA ALA A 10 -25.75 -12.67 51.26
C ALA A 10 -24.44 -12.54 50.47
N GLY A 11 -23.31 -12.43 51.18
CA GLY A 11 -22.00 -12.20 50.61
C GLY A 11 -21.33 -13.43 49.99
N SER A 12 -20.19 -13.17 49.34
CA SER A 12 -19.10 -14.14 49.23
C SER A 12 -17.77 -13.41 49.33
N ARG A 13 -16.98 -13.80 50.33
CA ARG A 13 -15.59 -13.42 50.52
C ARG A 13 -14.75 -14.22 49.53
N LEU A 14 -14.01 -13.57 48.64
CA LEU A 14 -12.90 -14.21 47.93
C LEU A 14 -11.62 -13.94 48.69
N ALA A 15 -11.10 -15.02 49.27
CA ALA A 15 -9.86 -15.06 50.02
C ALA A 15 -8.65 -14.89 49.10
N THR A 16 -7.68 -14.14 49.60
CA THR A 16 -6.32 -14.00 49.11
C THR A 16 -5.58 -15.34 49.17
N ALA A 17 -4.88 -15.70 48.08
CA ALA A 17 -3.93 -16.82 48.06
C ALA A 17 -2.50 -16.26 47.89
N PRO A 18 -1.55 -16.60 48.78
CA PRO A 18 -0.15 -16.24 48.63
C PRO A 18 0.65 -17.30 47.86
N LEU A 19 1.78 -16.83 47.32
CA LEU A 19 2.83 -17.60 46.66
C LEU A 19 3.65 -18.48 47.62
N ALA A 20 4.23 -19.52 47.01
CA ALA A 20 5.46 -20.25 47.35
C ALA A 20 5.39 -21.37 48.40
N ALA A 21 5.69 -22.59 47.96
CA ALA A 21 6.93 -23.32 48.26
C ALA A 21 6.78 -24.82 47.90
N ALA A 22 7.69 -25.37 47.09
CA ALA A 22 7.94 -26.79 47.07
C ALA A 22 9.45 -27.05 46.87
N ALA A 23 10.01 -27.72 47.87
CA ALA A 23 11.42 -28.00 48.03
C ALA A 23 11.87 -29.27 47.27
N ALA A 24 13.19 -29.33 47.10
CA ALA A 24 14.03 -30.36 46.52
C ALA A 24 13.71 -31.83 46.88
N ARG A 25 14.08 -32.74 45.97
CA ARG A 25 14.97 -33.89 46.25
C ARG A 25 15.55 -34.53 44.97
N ARG A 26 16.90 -34.57 44.94
CA ARG A 26 17.88 -35.57 44.43
C ARG A 26 17.32 -36.70 43.54
N GLY A 27 17.90 -37.14 42.43
CA GLY A 27 19.22 -36.97 41.83
C GLY A 27 19.61 -38.29 41.15
N SER A 28 20.21 -38.25 39.95
CA SER A 28 21.24 -39.21 39.51
C SER A 28 21.87 -38.76 38.19
N VAL A 29 23.13 -39.14 38.07
CA VAL A 29 24.18 -38.65 37.17
C VAL A 29 24.18 -39.46 35.88
N GLN A 30 24.45 -38.84 34.72
CA GLN A 30 25.43 -39.40 33.78
C GLN A 30 26.00 -38.36 32.78
N ARG A 31 27.27 -38.59 32.45
CA ARG A 31 28.33 -37.65 32.07
C ARG A 31 28.28 -37.13 30.62
N LEU A 32 28.73 -35.89 30.45
CA LEU A 32 29.25 -35.32 29.20
C LEU A 32 30.46 -36.09 28.68
N HIS A 33 30.67 -36.09 27.36
CA HIS A 33 32.01 -35.95 26.76
C HIS A 33 31.99 -35.00 25.53
N ARG A 34 32.70 -33.87 25.69
CA ARG A 34 33.19 -32.98 24.63
C ARG A 34 34.39 -33.61 23.94
N ARG A 35 34.54 -33.49 22.62
CA ARG A 35 35.83 -33.17 21.95
C ARG A 35 35.59 -32.48 20.58
N ARG A 36 36.32 -31.39 20.35
CA ARG A 36 36.71 -30.73 19.07
C ARG A 36 38.26 -30.62 19.15
N PRO A 37 38.99 -30.17 18.12
CA PRO A 37 38.96 -30.45 16.67
C PRO A 37 40.39 -30.88 16.19
N LEU A 38 40.59 -31.26 14.92
CA LEU A 38 41.93 -31.27 14.30
C LEU A 38 41.87 -30.83 12.82
N LEU A 39 42.78 -29.91 12.49
CA LEU A 39 43.07 -29.36 11.18
C LEU A 39 43.73 -30.40 10.27
N ALA A 40 43.43 -30.33 8.96
CA ALA A 40 44.33 -30.82 7.91
C ALA A 40 44.29 -29.86 6.72
N THR A 41 45.37 -29.11 6.59
CA THR A 41 45.78 -28.32 5.43
C THR A 41 46.27 -29.27 4.34
N VAL A 42 45.83 -29.09 3.09
CA VAL A 42 46.56 -29.59 1.90
C VAL A 42 46.61 -28.47 0.86
N ARG A 43 47.83 -28.19 0.39
CA ARG A 43 48.21 -27.19 -0.62
C ARG A 43 48.32 -27.82 -2.02
N CYS A 44 47.93 -27.02 -3.02
CA CYS A 44 48.48 -26.77 -4.37
C CYS A 44 49.06 -27.91 -5.24
N SER A 45 48.63 -27.97 -6.51
CA SER A 45 49.48 -27.66 -7.68
C SER A 45 48.66 -27.59 -8.97
N VAL A 46 49.03 -26.64 -9.84
CA VAL A 46 48.56 -26.46 -11.22
C VAL A 46 49.36 -27.42 -12.12
N ASP A 47 48.74 -27.98 -13.16
CA ASP A 47 49.43 -28.18 -14.43
C ASP A 47 48.44 -28.24 -15.60
N ALA A 48 48.73 -27.41 -16.59
CA ALA A 48 48.00 -27.24 -17.83
C ALA A 48 48.60 -28.13 -18.93
N ALA A 49 47.76 -28.80 -19.72
CA ALA A 49 47.88 -28.95 -21.18
C ALA A 49 46.94 -30.03 -21.74
N LYS A 50 46.42 -29.76 -22.95
CA LYS A 50 45.62 -30.63 -23.87
C LYS A 50 44.12 -30.63 -23.55
N GLN A 51 43.19 -30.21 -24.41
CA GLN A 51 43.16 -30.06 -25.87
C GLN A 51 42.19 -28.95 -26.26
N VAL A 52 42.60 -28.10 -27.21
CA VAL A 52 41.74 -27.21 -27.99
C VAL A 52 41.26 -28.01 -29.20
N GLN A 53 39.95 -28.08 -29.41
CA GLN A 53 39.36 -28.24 -30.75
C GLN A 53 37.90 -27.77 -30.76
N ASP A 54 37.71 -26.66 -31.47
CA ASP A 54 36.56 -26.21 -32.26
C ASP A 54 35.13 -26.35 -31.72
N GLY A 55 34.54 -25.20 -31.41
CA GLY A 55 33.12 -25.01 -31.20
C GLY A 55 32.80 -23.54 -30.97
N ALA A 56 33.00 -22.69 -31.97
CA ALA A 56 32.54 -21.30 -31.94
C ALA A 56 31.01 -21.26 -31.96
N ALA A 57 30.39 -21.33 -30.78
CA ALA A 57 28.99 -21.01 -30.58
C ALA A 57 28.90 -19.52 -30.23
N THR A 58 28.51 -18.71 -31.21
CA THR A 58 28.00 -17.36 -31.02
C THR A 58 26.92 -17.37 -29.95
N ILE A 59 27.16 -16.68 -28.83
CA ILE A 59 26.13 -16.35 -27.85
C ILE A 59 25.26 -15.27 -28.50
N ALA A 60 24.27 -15.72 -29.28
CA ALA A 60 23.15 -14.88 -29.65
C ALA A 60 22.36 -14.59 -28.37
N ALA A 61 22.16 -13.31 -28.07
CA ALA A 61 21.19 -12.88 -27.08
C ALA A 61 19.85 -13.56 -27.41
N GLN A 62 19.37 -14.41 -26.50
CA GLN A 62 18.02 -14.95 -26.60
C GLN A 62 17.06 -13.77 -26.40
N GLU A 63 16.43 -13.34 -27.49
CA GLU A 63 15.20 -12.57 -27.43
C GLU A 63 14.20 -13.31 -26.52
N PRO A 64 13.46 -12.62 -25.64
CA PRO A 64 12.44 -13.27 -24.84
C PRO A 64 11.43 -13.92 -25.79
N ALA A 65 11.07 -15.17 -25.48
CA ALA A 65 10.14 -15.96 -26.27
C ALA A 65 8.84 -15.16 -26.50
N ARG A 66 8.42 -15.06 -27.76
CA ARG A 66 7.15 -14.42 -28.14
C ARG A 66 6.01 -14.96 -27.28
N HIS A 67 5.41 -14.11 -26.44
CA HIS A 67 4.15 -14.40 -25.74
C HIS A 67 3.11 -14.89 -26.73
N LYS A 68 2.44 -16.00 -26.42
CA LYS A 68 1.25 -16.42 -27.14
C LYS A 68 0.21 -15.32 -27.00
N THR A 69 -0.26 -14.82 -28.13
CA THR A 69 -1.19 -13.69 -28.30
C THR A 69 -2.63 -14.03 -27.86
N GLY A 70 -2.81 -14.54 -26.65
CA GLY A 70 -4.12 -14.87 -26.09
C GLY A 70 -4.46 -13.94 -24.94
N ARG A 71 -5.51 -13.13 -25.11
CA ARG A 71 -6.13 -12.35 -24.04
C ARG A 71 -6.41 -13.25 -22.84
N LEU A 72 -6.08 -12.80 -21.63
CA LEU A 72 -6.29 -13.57 -20.39
C LEU A 72 -7.77 -14.03 -20.31
N PRO A 73 -8.06 -15.33 -20.09
CA PRO A 73 -9.43 -15.83 -20.12
C PRO A 73 -10.25 -15.27 -18.95
N ARG A 74 -11.54 -15.01 -19.21
CA ARG A 74 -12.48 -14.61 -18.15
C ARG A 74 -12.84 -15.82 -17.28
N PHE A 75 -13.19 -15.57 -16.02
CA PHE A 75 -13.48 -16.60 -15.02
C PHE A 75 -14.98 -16.96 -15.00
N GLY A 76 -15.30 -18.25 -14.97
CA GLY A 76 -16.65 -18.82 -14.82
C GLY A 76 -17.80 -18.06 -15.50
N VAL A 77 -18.77 -17.55 -14.74
CA VAL A 77 -19.99 -16.88 -15.25
C VAL A 77 -19.70 -15.58 -16.00
N PHE A 78 -18.51 -15.00 -15.83
CA PHE A 78 -18.04 -13.85 -16.60
C PHE A 78 -17.59 -14.23 -18.03
N CYS A 79 -17.61 -15.52 -18.39
CA CYS A 79 -17.65 -16.00 -19.76
C CYS A 79 -19.10 -16.25 -20.22
N PRO A 80 -19.87 -15.21 -20.61
CA PRO A 80 -21.23 -15.44 -21.07
C PRO A 80 -21.22 -16.29 -22.35
N THR A 81 -22.13 -17.25 -22.44
CA THR A 81 -22.32 -18.09 -23.64
C THR A 81 -23.11 -17.38 -24.75
N TYR A 82 -23.53 -16.13 -24.51
CA TYR A 82 -24.33 -15.31 -25.41
C TYR A 82 -23.85 -13.84 -25.39
N ASP A 83 -24.26 -13.07 -26.40
CA ASP A 83 -23.83 -11.68 -26.57
C ASP A 83 -24.56 -10.74 -25.59
N LEU A 84 -23.82 -10.23 -24.60
CA LEU A 84 -24.34 -9.26 -23.62
C LEU A 84 -24.51 -7.85 -24.21
N THR A 85 -23.98 -7.57 -25.41
CA THR A 85 -24.00 -6.21 -25.98
C THR A 85 -25.41 -5.75 -26.35
N SER A 86 -26.34 -6.66 -26.65
CA SER A 86 -27.75 -6.31 -26.88
C SER A 86 -28.45 -5.87 -25.60
N ASP A 87 -28.18 -6.54 -24.49
CA ASP A 87 -28.81 -6.27 -23.20
C ASP A 87 -28.25 -4.98 -22.59
N ASP A 88 -26.96 -4.74 -22.77
CA ASP A 88 -26.29 -3.55 -22.25
C ASP A 88 -26.65 -2.28 -23.04
N LYS A 89 -27.05 -2.37 -24.32
CA LYS A 89 -27.54 -1.23 -25.13
C LYS A 89 -28.79 -0.57 -24.55
N THR A 90 -29.56 -1.28 -23.74
CA THR A 90 -30.76 -0.73 -23.09
C THR A 90 -30.44 0.05 -21.81
N LYS A 91 -29.19 -0.01 -21.32
CA LYS A 91 -28.74 0.60 -20.08
C LYS A 91 -28.04 1.93 -20.36
N SER A 92 -28.17 2.88 -19.43
CA SER A 92 -27.55 4.21 -19.52
C SER A 92 -26.08 4.23 -19.04
N TRP A 93 -25.34 3.16 -19.33
CA TRP A 93 -23.99 2.95 -18.81
C TRP A 93 -22.91 3.70 -19.59
N LYS A 94 -21.88 4.14 -18.87
CA LYS A 94 -20.62 4.67 -19.43
C LYS A 94 -19.80 3.55 -20.09
N LYS A 95 -18.73 3.93 -20.78
CA LYS A 95 -17.76 2.98 -21.36
C LYS A 95 -17.10 2.15 -20.24
N LEU A 96 -17.00 0.84 -20.42
CA LEU A 96 -16.32 -0.09 -19.50
C LEU A 96 -14.92 0.41 -19.11
N VAL A 97 -14.60 0.32 -17.82
CA VAL A 97 -13.28 0.62 -17.25
C VAL A 97 -12.61 -0.67 -16.78
N THR A 98 -11.37 -0.90 -17.21
CA THR A 98 -10.57 -2.07 -16.82
C THR A 98 -9.69 -1.75 -15.64
N ILE A 99 -9.80 -2.53 -14.56
CA ILE A 99 -9.09 -2.30 -13.29
C ILE A 99 -8.26 -3.54 -12.98
N ALA A 100 -6.94 -3.38 -13.01
CA ALA A 100 -5.99 -4.37 -12.54
C ALA A 100 -5.76 -4.23 -11.03
N VAL A 101 -5.71 -5.34 -10.30
CA VAL A 101 -5.44 -5.36 -8.85
C VAL A 101 -4.35 -6.39 -8.55
N SER A 102 -3.20 -5.96 -8.06
CA SER A 102 -2.14 -6.87 -7.59
C SER A 102 -2.32 -7.23 -6.12
N GLY A 103 -1.86 -8.41 -5.72
CA GLY A 103 -2.13 -8.92 -4.37
C GLY A 103 -3.62 -9.20 -4.16
N ALA A 104 -4.32 -9.57 -5.22
CA ALA A 104 -5.79 -9.67 -5.25
C ALA A 104 -6.38 -10.77 -4.33
N ALA A 105 -5.56 -11.73 -3.90
CA ALA A 105 -5.93 -12.73 -2.89
C ALA A 105 -5.70 -12.25 -1.43
N GLY A 106 -5.25 -11.00 -1.23
CA GLY A 106 -4.94 -10.44 0.09
C GLY A 106 -6.16 -9.87 0.82
N MET A 107 -6.03 -9.64 2.13
CA MET A 107 -7.14 -9.16 2.96
C MET A 107 -7.68 -7.78 2.55
N ILE A 108 -6.83 -6.88 2.06
CA ILE A 108 -7.26 -5.55 1.59
C ILE A 108 -8.11 -5.72 0.32
N ALA A 109 -7.62 -6.51 -0.64
CA ALA A 109 -8.34 -6.81 -1.88
C ALA A 109 -9.70 -7.47 -1.59
N ASN A 110 -9.77 -8.38 -0.62
CA ASN A 110 -11.01 -9.05 -0.24
C ASN A 110 -12.12 -8.10 0.25
N HIS A 111 -11.81 -6.86 0.61
CA HIS A 111 -12.81 -5.83 0.88
C HIS A 111 -12.98 -4.93 -0.35
N LEU A 112 -11.87 -4.46 -0.92
CA LEU A 112 -11.85 -3.50 -2.02
C LEU A 112 -12.60 -4.00 -3.26
N LEU A 113 -12.43 -5.27 -3.65
CA LEU A 113 -13.00 -5.81 -4.89
C LEU A 113 -14.53 -5.74 -4.90
N PHE A 114 -15.17 -5.99 -3.77
CA PHE A 114 -16.63 -5.92 -3.64
C PHE A 114 -17.13 -4.46 -3.63
N GLN A 115 -16.35 -3.53 -3.07
CA GLN A 115 -16.66 -2.09 -3.16
C GLN A 115 -16.53 -1.57 -4.59
N LEU A 116 -15.55 -2.06 -5.36
CA LEU A 116 -15.42 -1.76 -6.78
C LEU A 116 -16.61 -2.33 -7.57
N ALA A 117 -16.93 -3.61 -7.37
CA ALA A 117 -17.99 -4.31 -8.07
C ALA A 117 -19.39 -3.73 -7.80
N SER A 118 -19.63 -3.20 -6.60
CA SER A 118 -20.92 -2.59 -6.23
C SER A 118 -21.20 -1.24 -6.90
N GLY A 119 -20.20 -0.63 -7.54
CA GLY A 119 -20.30 0.72 -8.11
C GLY A 119 -20.14 1.84 -7.08
N GLU A 120 -19.73 1.54 -5.84
CA GLU A 120 -19.46 2.55 -4.79
C GLU A 120 -18.36 3.55 -5.20
N VAL A 121 -17.38 3.06 -5.98
CA VAL A 121 -16.17 3.80 -6.32
C VAL A 121 -16.37 4.71 -7.54
N PHE A 122 -16.81 4.14 -8.66
CA PHE A 122 -16.92 4.87 -9.93
C PHE A 122 -18.34 5.34 -10.29
N GLY A 123 -19.34 4.97 -9.48
CA GLY A 123 -20.73 5.32 -9.67
C GLY A 123 -21.59 4.17 -10.22
N GLN A 124 -22.91 4.31 -10.06
CA GLN A 124 -23.90 3.28 -10.42
C GLN A 124 -24.16 3.16 -11.93
N ASP A 125 -23.51 3.98 -12.74
CA ASP A 125 -23.58 3.99 -14.19
C ASP A 125 -22.26 3.56 -14.86
N GLN A 126 -21.25 3.14 -14.08
CA GLN A 126 -19.93 2.78 -14.57
C GLN A 126 -19.71 1.26 -14.50
N PRO A 127 -19.86 0.52 -15.61
CA PRO A 127 -19.48 -0.88 -15.65
C PRO A 127 -17.95 -1.02 -15.54
N ILE A 128 -17.50 -2.11 -14.90
CA ILE A 128 -16.09 -2.40 -14.69
C ILE A 128 -15.70 -3.83 -15.09
N ALA A 129 -14.42 -4.00 -15.40
CA ALA A 129 -13.76 -5.30 -15.55
C ALA A 129 -12.63 -5.40 -14.54
N LEU A 130 -12.56 -6.51 -13.79
CA LEU A 130 -11.50 -6.78 -12.83
C LEU A 130 -10.47 -7.75 -13.39
N LYS A 131 -9.21 -7.34 -13.39
CA LYS A 131 -8.06 -8.18 -13.74
C LYS A 131 -7.21 -8.42 -12.50
N LEU A 132 -7.28 -9.64 -11.96
CA LEU A 132 -6.75 -9.96 -10.64
C LEU A 132 -5.38 -10.64 -10.75
N LEU A 133 -4.34 -9.95 -10.28
CA LEU A 133 -2.96 -10.44 -10.26
C LEU A 133 -2.63 -11.03 -8.88
N GLY A 134 -2.33 -12.33 -8.86
CA GLY A 134 -1.86 -13.05 -7.69
C GLY A 134 -0.38 -13.44 -7.79
N SER A 135 -0.02 -14.47 -7.03
CA SER A 135 1.26 -15.17 -7.11
C SER A 135 1.00 -16.67 -7.27
N GLU A 136 2.00 -17.43 -7.71
CA GLU A 136 1.90 -18.90 -7.77
C GLU A 136 1.39 -19.52 -6.45
N ARG A 137 1.83 -18.97 -5.31
CA ARG A 137 1.47 -19.46 -3.98
C ARG A 137 0.02 -19.16 -3.58
N SER A 138 -0.62 -18.20 -4.24
CA SER A 138 -1.95 -17.71 -3.88
C SER A 138 -2.99 -17.95 -4.96
N LEU A 139 -2.69 -18.76 -5.98
CA LEU A 139 -3.59 -19.00 -7.11
C LEU A 139 -4.94 -19.59 -6.65
N GLN A 140 -4.91 -20.60 -5.77
CA GLN A 140 -6.13 -21.20 -5.21
C GLN A 140 -6.96 -20.19 -4.40
N ALA A 141 -6.30 -19.30 -3.64
CA ALA A 141 -7.00 -18.24 -2.92
C ALA A 141 -7.61 -17.21 -3.89
N LEU A 142 -6.94 -16.95 -5.01
CA LEU A 142 -7.42 -16.06 -6.07
C LEU A 142 -8.66 -16.63 -6.77
N GLU A 143 -8.68 -17.94 -7.03
CA GLU A 143 -9.87 -18.66 -7.51
C GLU A 143 -11.04 -18.51 -6.53
N GLY A 144 -10.78 -18.69 -5.22
CA GLY A 144 -11.79 -18.49 -4.18
C GLY A 144 -12.39 -17.08 -4.18
N VAL A 145 -11.56 -16.05 -4.30
CA VAL A 145 -12.03 -14.66 -4.41
C VAL A 145 -12.87 -14.45 -5.68
N ALA A 146 -12.45 -15.03 -6.81
CA ALA A 146 -13.21 -14.94 -8.05
C ALA A 146 -14.59 -15.61 -7.92
N MET A 147 -14.68 -16.79 -7.29
CA MET A 147 -15.94 -17.46 -7.01
C MET A 147 -16.88 -16.60 -6.13
N GLU A 148 -16.36 -15.95 -5.08
CA GLU A 148 -17.19 -15.04 -4.27
C GLU A 148 -17.70 -13.83 -5.07
N LEU A 149 -16.93 -13.34 -6.05
CA LEU A 149 -17.38 -12.27 -6.96
C LEU A 149 -18.50 -12.75 -7.89
N GLU A 150 -18.47 -14.00 -8.36
CA GLU A 150 -19.56 -14.60 -9.15
C GLU A 150 -20.86 -14.69 -8.34
N ASP A 151 -20.76 -15.21 -7.11
CA ASP A 151 -21.89 -15.41 -6.20
C ASP A 151 -22.51 -14.09 -5.74
N SER A 152 -21.79 -12.97 -5.89
CA SER A 152 -22.26 -11.65 -5.48
C SER A 152 -23.22 -10.97 -6.47
N LEU A 153 -23.31 -11.48 -7.71
CA LEU A 153 -24.27 -11.02 -8.74
C LEU A 153 -24.25 -9.50 -9.01
N TYR A 154 -23.09 -8.86 -8.90
CA TYR A 154 -22.97 -7.43 -9.15
C TYR A 154 -23.17 -7.10 -10.63
N PRO A 155 -24.20 -6.32 -11.00
CA PRO A 155 -24.51 -6.08 -12.41
C PRO A 155 -23.44 -5.26 -13.13
N LEU A 156 -22.74 -4.38 -12.43
CA LEU A 156 -21.68 -3.53 -12.96
C LEU A 156 -20.35 -4.28 -13.15
N LEU A 157 -20.17 -5.43 -12.49
CA LEU A 157 -19.00 -6.28 -12.70
C LEU A 157 -19.23 -7.15 -13.95
N ARG A 158 -18.66 -6.73 -15.07
CA ARG A 158 -18.92 -7.36 -16.38
C ARG A 158 -17.93 -8.46 -16.71
N GLU A 159 -16.69 -8.31 -16.24
CA GLU A 159 -15.62 -9.25 -16.51
C GLU A 159 -14.77 -9.44 -15.26
N VAL A 160 -14.38 -10.68 -14.98
CA VAL A 160 -13.31 -11.02 -14.03
C VAL A 160 -12.35 -11.94 -14.75
N SER A 161 -11.05 -11.69 -14.60
CA SER A 161 -9.99 -12.59 -15.03
C SER A 161 -8.94 -12.68 -13.94
N ILE A 162 -8.31 -13.84 -13.79
CA ILE A 162 -7.31 -14.10 -12.76
C ILE A 162 -6.02 -14.61 -13.41
N GLY A 163 -4.87 -14.19 -12.87
CA GLY A 163 -3.58 -14.61 -13.41
C GLY A 163 -2.43 -14.30 -12.46
N ILE A 164 -1.23 -14.74 -12.85
CA ILE A 164 0.02 -14.52 -12.11
C ILE A 164 1.08 -13.80 -12.93
N ASP A 165 0.85 -13.64 -14.24
CA ASP A 165 1.73 -12.90 -15.14
C ASP A 165 1.25 -11.44 -15.26
N PRO A 166 2.04 -10.45 -14.81
CA PRO A 166 1.65 -9.06 -14.93
C PRO A 166 1.48 -8.59 -16.38
N TYR A 167 2.18 -9.17 -17.36
CA TYR A 167 2.04 -8.79 -18.78
C TYR A 167 0.71 -9.25 -19.39
N GLU A 168 0.10 -10.29 -18.84
CA GLU A 168 -1.25 -10.72 -19.24
C GLU A 168 -2.33 -9.99 -18.44
N VAL A 169 -2.13 -9.85 -17.13
CA VAL A 169 -3.14 -9.26 -16.23
C VAL A 169 -3.26 -7.74 -16.40
N PHE A 170 -2.19 -7.03 -16.77
CA PHE A 170 -2.23 -5.57 -16.94
C PHE A 170 -2.64 -5.10 -18.33
N GLU A 171 -2.88 -6.03 -19.27
CA GLU A 171 -3.31 -5.70 -20.62
C GLU A 171 -4.53 -4.76 -20.60
N ASP A 172 -4.50 -3.66 -21.35
CA ASP A 172 -5.56 -2.65 -21.45
C ASP A 172 -6.06 -2.04 -20.12
N ALA A 173 -5.31 -2.17 -19.02
CA ALA A 173 -5.75 -1.63 -17.73
C ALA A 173 -5.85 -0.09 -17.78
N ASP A 174 -7.01 0.45 -17.38
CA ASP A 174 -7.24 1.90 -17.18
C ASP A 174 -6.85 2.33 -15.76
N TRP A 175 -6.96 1.42 -14.80
CA TRP A 175 -6.51 1.57 -13.42
C TRP A 175 -5.66 0.38 -13.00
N ALA A 176 -4.59 0.62 -12.26
CA ALA A 176 -3.75 -0.41 -11.64
C ALA A 176 -3.60 -0.15 -10.14
N LEU A 177 -4.22 -1.00 -9.33
CA LEU A 177 -4.21 -0.93 -7.87
C LEU A 177 -3.17 -1.93 -7.34
N LEU A 178 -1.96 -1.44 -7.08
CA LEU A 178 -0.80 -2.26 -6.77
C LEU A 178 -0.66 -2.46 -5.25
N ILE A 179 -1.38 -3.44 -4.72
CA ILE A 179 -1.43 -3.76 -3.29
C ILE A 179 -0.39 -4.81 -2.91
N GLY A 180 -0.12 -5.75 -3.80
CA GLY A 180 0.75 -6.89 -3.53
C GLY A 180 2.21 -6.49 -3.36
N ALA A 181 2.72 -6.63 -2.13
CA ALA A 181 4.14 -6.55 -1.79
C ALA A 181 4.51 -7.70 -0.83
N LYS A 182 5.80 -8.02 -0.73
CA LYS A 182 6.28 -8.93 0.31
C LYS A 182 6.21 -8.23 1.66
N PRO A 183 5.57 -8.86 2.67
CA PRO A 183 5.54 -8.32 4.01
C PRO A 183 6.94 -8.37 4.63
N ARG A 184 7.18 -7.50 5.61
CA ARG A 184 8.45 -7.48 6.30
C ARG A 184 8.61 -8.69 7.20
N GLY A 185 9.67 -9.47 6.96
CA GLY A 185 10.00 -10.64 7.76
C GLY A 185 10.66 -10.31 9.11
N PRO A 186 10.64 -11.23 10.10
CA PRO A 186 11.36 -11.05 11.36
C PRO A 186 12.86 -10.81 11.13
N GLY A 187 13.40 -9.72 11.68
CA GLY A 187 14.81 -9.35 11.53
C GLY A 187 15.20 -8.88 10.13
N MET A 188 14.24 -8.59 9.24
CA MET A 188 14.51 -8.06 7.91
C MET A 188 14.92 -6.57 8.00
N GLU A 189 16.10 -6.28 7.45
CA GLU A 189 16.61 -4.92 7.27
C GLU A 189 15.76 -4.13 6.27
N ARG A 190 15.64 -2.81 6.48
CA ARG A 190 14.87 -1.92 5.60
C ARG A 190 15.35 -1.98 4.15
N ALA A 191 16.66 -2.01 3.94
CA ALA A 191 17.27 -2.11 2.62
C ALA A 191 16.85 -3.39 1.87
N ALA A 192 16.75 -4.52 2.58
CA ALA A 192 16.31 -5.78 1.98
C ALA A 192 14.84 -5.73 1.57
N LEU A 193 13.98 -5.10 2.38
CA LEU A 193 12.57 -4.89 2.03
C LEU A 193 12.43 -4.02 0.78
N LEU A 194 13.17 -2.92 0.70
CA LEU A 194 13.22 -2.01 -0.45
C LEU A 194 13.66 -2.73 -1.73
N ASP A 195 14.71 -3.54 -1.66
CA ASP A 195 15.21 -4.29 -2.82
C ASP A 195 14.20 -5.33 -3.31
N ILE A 196 13.68 -6.17 -2.41
CA ILE A 196 12.74 -7.24 -2.74
C ILE A 196 11.46 -6.68 -3.36
N ASN A 197 10.86 -5.66 -2.72
CA ASN A 197 9.63 -5.07 -3.23
C ASN A 197 9.92 -4.20 -4.45
N GLY A 198 11.02 -3.45 -4.47
CA GLY A 198 11.45 -2.69 -5.62
C GLY A 198 11.56 -3.53 -6.88
N GLN A 199 12.10 -4.75 -6.81
CA GLN A 199 12.19 -5.65 -7.95
C GLN A 199 10.80 -6.07 -8.49
N ILE A 200 9.81 -6.27 -7.60
CA ILE A 200 8.42 -6.55 -7.98
C ILE A 200 7.83 -5.36 -8.73
N PHE A 201 8.00 -4.15 -8.19
CA PHE A 201 7.45 -2.92 -8.79
C PHE A 201 8.18 -2.47 -10.05
N ALA A 202 9.46 -2.83 -10.20
CA ALA A 202 10.21 -2.64 -11.45
C ALA A 202 9.63 -3.51 -12.57
N ASP A 203 9.35 -4.79 -12.30
CA ASP A 203 8.74 -5.69 -13.28
C ASP A 203 7.28 -5.30 -13.60
N GLN A 204 6.49 -4.97 -12.58
CA GLN A 204 5.13 -4.46 -12.77
C GLN A 204 5.11 -3.14 -13.57
N GLY A 205 6.09 -2.25 -13.36
CA GLY A 205 6.26 -1.05 -14.17
C GLY A 205 6.51 -1.36 -15.64
N LYS A 206 7.41 -2.30 -15.94
CA LYS A 206 7.67 -2.76 -17.32
C LYS A 206 6.44 -3.37 -17.96
N ALA A 207 5.69 -4.19 -17.23
CA ALA A 207 4.44 -4.78 -17.71
C ALA A 207 3.38 -3.71 -18.01
N LEU A 208 3.12 -2.80 -17.07
CA LEU A 208 2.19 -1.68 -17.29
C LEU A 208 2.58 -0.88 -18.54
N ASN A 209 3.87 -0.53 -18.67
CA ASN A 209 4.38 0.21 -19.82
C ASN A 209 4.18 -0.51 -21.16
N ALA A 210 4.27 -1.84 -21.15
CA ALA A 210 4.20 -2.66 -22.35
C ALA A 210 2.75 -2.90 -22.81
N VAL A 211 1.82 -3.10 -21.86
CA VAL A 211 0.49 -3.66 -22.19
C VAL A 211 -0.70 -2.87 -21.66
N ALA A 212 -0.53 -1.96 -20.69
CA ALA A 212 -1.66 -1.21 -20.14
C ALA A 212 -2.07 -0.04 -21.04
N SER A 213 -3.18 0.61 -20.68
CA SER A 213 -3.57 1.88 -21.31
C SER A 213 -2.44 2.91 -21.19
N PRO A 214 -2.08 3.67 -22.24
CA PRO A 214 -1.06 4.72 -22.15
C PRO A 214 -1.36 5.80 -21.11
N ASN A 215 -2.63 5.92 -20.69
CA ASN A 215 -3.07 6.83 -19.63
C ASN A 215 -3.55 6.10 -18.37
N VAL A 216 -3.09 4.87 -18.12
CA VAL A 216 -3.41 4.11 -16.91
C VAL A 216 -3.13 4.94 -15.66
N LYS A 217 -4.04 4.92 -14.67
CA LYS A 217 -3.83 5.51 -13.34
C LYS A 217 -3.36 4.43 -12.38
N VAL A 218 -2.24 4.66 -11.71
CA VAL A 218 -1.56 3.66 -10.89
C VAL A 218 -1.58 4.10 -9.43
N ILE A 219 -2.19 3.30 -8.54
CA ILE A 219 -2.19 3.54 -7.09
C ILE A 219 -1.38 2.43 -6.42
N VAL A 220 -0.24 2.78 -5.86
CA VAL A 220 0.66 1.92 -5.12
C VAL A 220 0.31 1.96 -3.63
N VAL A 221 0.03 0.77 -3.10
CA VAL A 221 -0.26 0.55 -1.67
C VAL A 221 0.81 -0.36 -1.05
N GLY A 222 1.39 -1.27 -1.84
CA GLY A 222 2.45 -2.17 -1.38
C GLY A 222 3.69 -1.40 -0.91
N ASN A 223 4.14 -1.69 0.31
CA ASN A 223 5.21 -0.93 0.96
C ASN A 223 6.62 -1.31 0.49
N PRO A 224 7.59 -0.37 0.54
CA PRO A 224 7.44 1.07 0.85
C PRO A 224 6.83 1.84 -0.33
N CYS A 225 5.61 2.37 -0.18
CA CYS A 225 4.77 2.71 -1.33
C CYS A 225 5.30 3.88 -2.17
N ASN A 226 5.91 4.91 -1.55
CA ASN A 226 6.55 6.02 -2.27
C ASN A 226 7.70 5.53 -3.16
N THR A 227 8.64 4.77 -2.59
CA THR A 227 9.80 4.28 -3.34
C THR A 227 9.42 3.22 -4.36
N ASN A 228 8.46 2.35 -4.05
CA ASN A 228 7.89 1.41 -5.03
C ASN A 228 7.22 2.13 -6.20
N ALA A 229 6.47 3.21 -5.94
CA ALA A 229 5.89 4.05 -6.99
C ALA A 229 6.98 4.71 -7.86
N LEU A 230 8.05 5.24 -7.24
CA LEU A 230 9.19 5.80 -7.98
C LEU A 230 9.83 4.76 -8.92
N ILE A 231 10.09 3.55 -8.41
CA ILE A 231 10.65 2.46 -9.21
C ILE A 231 9.70 2.09 -10.36
N CYS A 232 8.40 2.03 -10.08
CA CYS A 232 7.38 1.73 -11.10
C CYS A 232 7.38 2.79 -12.21
N ILE A 233 7.40 4.09 -11.86
CA ILE A 233 7.53 5.22 -12.80
C ILE A 233 8.77 5.06 -13.67
N LYS A 234 9.93 4.81 -13.05
CA LYS A 234 11.23 4.74 -13.74
C LYS A 234 11.32 3.56 -14.72
N ASN A 235 10.53 2.52 -14.50
CA ASN A 235 10.43 1.36 -15.38
C ASN A 235 9.25 1.47 -16.37
N ALA A 236 8.52 2.58 -16.37
CA ALA A 236 7.36 2.83 -17.23
C ALA A 236 7.41 4.17 -17.98
N PRO A 237 8.45 4.42 -18.80
CA PRO A 237 8.70 5.73 -19.42
C PRO A 237 7.62 6.21 -20.41
N SER A 238 6.80 5.30 -20.95
CA SER A 238 5.69 5.63 -21.85
C SER A 238 4.43 6.08 -21.12
N ILE A 239 4.33 5.82 -19.81
CA ILE A 239 3.19 6.25 -18.98
C ILE A 239 3.57 7.57 -18.29
N PRO A 240 2.70 8.60 -18.32
CA PRO A 240 2.98 9.86 -17.65
C PRO A 240 3.30 9.66 -16.16
N ALA A 241 4.45 10.16 -15.69
CA ALA A 241 4.87 10.04 -14.29
C ALA A 241 3.83 10.59 -13.29
N LYS A 242 3.03 11.58 -13.71
CA LYS A 242 1.94 12.15 -12.91
C LYS A 242 0.85 11.13 -12.55
N ASN A 243 0.70 10.05 -13.32
CA ASN A 243 -0.36 9.05 -13.13
C ASN A 243 -0.07 8.06 -12.00
N PHE A 244 1.11 8.13 -11.38
CA PHE A 244 1.52 7.22 -10.32
C PHE A 244 1.35 7.88 -8.96
N HIS A 245 0.63 7.18 -8.09
CA HIS A 245 0.26 7.62 -6.77
C HIS A 245 0.73 6.61 -5.73
N ALA A 246 1.38 7.07 -4.66
CA ALA A 246 1.58 6.32 -3.44
C ALA A 246 0.48 6.68 -2.43
N LEU A 247 -0.14 5.67 -1.83
CA LEU A 247 -1.31 5.86 -0.97
C LEU A 247 -0.93 6.35 0.43
N THR A 248 -1.24 7.62 0.73
CA THR A 248 -1.22 8.18 2.10
C THR A 248 -2.61 8.56 2.61
N ARG A 249 -3.67 8.17 1.89
CA ARG A 249 -5.05 8.54 2.23
C ARG A 249 -5.54 7.90 3.53
N LEU A 250 -5.02 6.73 3.90
CA LEU A 250 -5.32 6.11 5.19
C LEU A 250 -4.85 6.99 6.34
N ASP A 251 -3.66 7.58 6.20
CA ASP A 251 -3.06 8.45 7.20
C ASP A 251 -3.84 9.76 7.31
N GLU A 252 -4.27 10.33 6.18
CA GLU A 252 -5.16 11.50 6.17
C GLU A 252 -6.48 11.21 6.89
N ASN A 253 -7.14 10.09 6.56
CA ASN A 253 -8.39 9.69 7.21
C ASN A 253 -8.21 9.49 8.73
N ARG A 254 -7.08 8.90 9.15
CA ARG A 254 -6.71 8.75 10.57
C ARG A 254 -6.45 10.10 11.24
N ALA A 255 -5.76 11.01 10.57
CA ALA A 255 -5.48 12.36 11.04
C ALA A 255 -6.76 13.19 11.23
N LYS A 256 -7.68 13.16 10.25
CA LYS A 256 -9.00 13.79 10.36
C LYS A 256 -9.77 13.26 11.57
N CYS A 257 -9.74 11.95 11.81
CA CYS A 257 -10.36 11.33 12.98
C CYS A 257 -9.74 11.84 14.30
N GLN A 258 -8.41 11.94 14.40
CA GLN A 258 -7.76 12.44 15.62
C GLN A 258 -8.03 13.92 15.89
N LEU A 259 -8.03 14.77 14.85
CA LEU A 259 -8.41 16.18 14.99
C LEU A 259 -9.86 16.33 15.45
N ALA A 260 -10.77 15.56 14.85
CA ALA A 260 -12.19 15.57 15.23
C ALA A 260 -12.40 15.16 16.70
N LEU A 261 -11.73 14.09 17.13
CA LEU A 261 -11.76 13.62 18.52
C LEU A 261 -11.24 14.69 19.49
N LYS A 262 -10.08 15.31 19.20
CA LYS A 262 -9.51 16.34 20.07
C LYS A 262 -10.38 17.59 20.15
N ALA A 263 -11.02 17.97 19.05
CA ALA A 263 -11.90 19.14 18.98
C ALA A 263 -13.34 18.88 19.47
N GLY A 264 -13.71 17.63 19.73
CA GLY A 264 -15.07 17.28 20.15
C GLY A 264 -16.13 17.45 19.05
N VAL A 265 -15.73 17.30 17.78
CA VAL A 265 -16.61 17.39 16.62
C VAL A 265 -16.66 16.06 15.86
N PHE A 266 -17.58 15.90 14.94
CA PHE A 266 -17.60 14.76 14.03
C PHE A 266 -16.59 14.95 12.88
N TYR A 267 -16.08 13.86 12.31
CA TYR A 267 -14.96 13.92 11.36
C TYR A 267 -15.29 14.57 10.01
N ASP A 268 -16.58 14.68 9.67
CA ASP A 268 -17.08 15.39 8.50
C ASP A 268 -16.93 16.92 8.63
N LYS A 269 -16.61 17.41 9.83
CA LYS A 269 -16.27 18.81 10.10
C LYS A 269 -14.80 19.12 9.88
N VAL A 270 -13.95 18.14 9.61
CA VAL A 270 -12.52 18.36 9.36
C VAL A 270 -12.25 18.36 7.86
N SER A 271 -11.52 19.37 7.37
CA SER A 271 -11.12 19.53 5.95
C SER A 271 -9.68 20.03 5.85
N ASN A 272 -9.15 20.13 4.63
CA ASN A 272 -7.81 20.66 4.34
C ASN A 272 -6.69 19.89 5.06
N MET A 273 -6.91 18.61 5.35
CA MET A 273 -5.92 17.77 6.02
C MET A 273 -4.91 17.27 4.98
N THR A 274 -3.64 17.56 5.20
CA THR A 274 -2.54 17.09 4.35
C THR A 274 -1.63 16.15 5.12
N ILE A 275 -1.22 15.07 4.47
CA ILE A 275 -0.06 14.28 4.87
C ILE A 275 1.08 14.61 3.92
N TRP A 276 2.20 15.07 4.45
CA TRP A 276 3.40 15.32 3.65
C TRP A 276 4.40 14.17 3.74
N GLY A 277 5.09 13.91 2.63
CA GLY A 277 6.30 13.08 2.60
C GLY A 277 6.09 11.60 2.34
N ASN A 278 6.91 10.80 3.00
CA ASN A 278 6.91 9.35 2.88
C ASN A 278 5.75 8.73 3.66
N HIS A 279 5.25 7.58 3.20
CA HIS A 279 4.37 6.72 4.01
C HIS A 279 5.22 5.94 5.04
N SER A 280 5.68 6.65 6.06
CA SER A 280 6.58 6.14 7.10
C SER A 280 6.36 6.93 8.41
N THR A 281 7.12 6.61 9.45
CA THR A 281 7.16 7.41 10.70
C THR A 281 7.79 8.80 10.53
N THR A 282 8.24 9.17 9.33
CA THR A 282 8.66 10.55 9.03
C THR A 282 7.54 11.40 8.43
N GLN A 283 6.38 10.81 8.09
CA GLN A 283 5.23 11.54 7.54
C GLN A 283 4.83 12.73 8.41
N VAL A 284 4.29 13.77 7.79
CA VAL A 284 3.92 15.01 8.48
C VAL A 284 2.41 15.26 8.35
N PRO A 285 1.60 14.92 9.37
CA PRO A 285 0.21 15.35 9.48
C PRO A 285 0.15 16.86 9.72
N ASP A 286 -0.18 17.62 8.68
CA ASP A 286 -0.19 19.08 8.68
C ASP A 286 -1.45 19.65 9.34
N PHE A 287 -1.32 20.05 10.60
CA PHE A 287 -2.37 20.77 11.32
C PHE A 287 -2.37 22.28 11.04
N LEU A 288 -1.33 22.84 10.42
CA LEU A 288 -1.23 24.28 10.17
C LEU A 288 -2.28 24.72 9.14
N ASN A 289 -2.42 23.92 8.08
CA ASN A 289 -3.35 24.19 6.98
C ASN A 289 -4.71 23.53 7.14
N ALA A 290 -4.83 22.54 8.04
CA ALA A 290 -6.09 21.87 8.34
C ALA A 290 -7.13 22.82 8.93
N LYS A 291 -8.41 22.53 8.64
CA LYS A 291 -9.56 23.30 9.12
C LYS A 291 -10.56 22.42 9.86
N ILE A 292 -11.25 23.01 10.81
CA ILE A 292 -12.40 22.45 11.53
C ILE A 292 -13.56 23.43 11.41
N ASP A 293 -14.64 22.96 10.77
CA ASP A 293 -15.85 23.75 10.49
C ASP A 293 -15.52 25.10 9.82
N GLY A 294 -14.64 25.04 8.81
CA GLY A 294 -14.17 26.19 8.04
C GLY A 294 -13.11 27.07 8.71
N ARG A 295 -12.78 26.86 9.98
CA ARG A 295 -11.77 27.64 10.72
C ARG A 295 -10.44 26.89 10.83
N PRO A 296 -9.27 27.57 10.78
CA PRO A 296 -7.98 26.94 11.00
C PRO A 296 -7.94 26.13 12.30
N VAL A 297 -7.30 24.96 12.30
CA VAL A 297 -7.23 24.08 13.48
C VAL A 297 -6.67 24.80 14.72
N LYS A 298 -5.65 25.66 14.56
CA LYS A 298 -5.06 26.46 15.66
C LYS A 298 -6.06 27.44 16.30
N GLU A 299 -7.16 27.77 15.60
CA GLU A 299 -8.23 28.58 16.17
C GLU A 299 -9.22 27.77 17.02
N VAL A 300 -9.31 26.46 16.81
CA VAL A 300 -10.24 25.56 17.50
C VAL A 300 -9.54 24.78 18.60
N ILE A 301 -8.43 24.12 18.30
CA ILE A 301 -7.59 23.40 19.25
C ILE A 301 -6.49 24.34 19.74
N LYS A 302 -6.66 24.89 20.94
CA LYS A 302 -5.70 25.83 21.56
C LYS A 302 -4.45 25.16 22.15
N ASP A 303 -4.51 23.84 22.32
CA ASP A 303 -3.43 23.02 22.83
C ASP A 303 -2.36 22.80 21.75
N THR A 304 -1.48 23.79 21.59
CA THR A 304 -0.41 23.77 20.59
C THR A 304 0.59 22.64 20.85
N LYS A 305 0.86 22.34 22.12
CA LYS A 305 1.74 21.23 22.50
C LYS A 305 1.20 19.89 21.99
N TRP A 306 -0.11 19.66 22.13
CA TRP A 306 -0.73 18.47 21.58
C TRP A 306 -0.61 18.39 20.05
N LEU A 307 -0.82 19.50 19.35
CA LEU A 307 -0.67 19.55 17.88
C LEU A 307 0.77 19.22 17.44
N GLU A 308 1.75 19.75 18.15
CA GLU A 308 3.16 19.63 17.78
C GLU A 308 3.82 18.30 18.18
N GLU A 309 3.44 17.75 19.34
CA GLU A 309 4.11 16.58 19.94
C GLU A 309 3.25 15.29 19.91
N GLU A 310 1.96 15.39 20.18
CA GLU A 310 1.10 14.21 20.40
C GLU A 310 0.31 13.80 19.15
N PHE A 311 -0.15 14.76 18.36
CA PHE A 311 -1.01 14.52 17.20
C PHE A 311 -0.31 13.64 16.16
N THR A 312 0.89 14.03 15.75
CA THR A 312 1.71 13.26 14.79
C THR A 312 1.96 11.84 15.30
N MET A 313 2.36 11.69 16.57
CA MET A 313 2.61 10.39 17.20
C MET A 313 1.35 9.52 17.24
N THR A 314 0.18 10.11 17.47
CA THR A 314 -1.08 9.37 17.54
C THR A 314 -1.48 8.84 16.16
N VAL A 315 -1.27 9.62 15.10
CA VAL A 315 -1.52 9.19 13.71
C VAL A 315 -0.55 8.07 13.32
N GLN A 316 0.75 8.27 13.52
CA GLN A 316 1.80 7.31 13.18
C GLN A 316 1.60 5.96 13.88
N ASN A 317 1.25 5.97 15.17
CA ASN A 317 1.07 4.73 15.95
C ASN A 317 -0.33 4.10 15.80
N ARG A 318 -1.23 4.69 15.00
CA ARG A 318 -2.63 4.27 14.95
C ARG A 318 -2.79 2.82 14.49
N GLY A 319 -2.00 2.39 13.52
CA GLY A 319 -2.00 1.00 13.05
C GLY A 319 -1.56 0.02 14.15
N GLY A 320 -0.53 0.37 14.92
CA GLY A 320 -0.01 -0.44 16.03
C GLY A 320 -1.06 -0.67 17.12
N VAL A 321 -1.75 0.40 17.54
CA VAL A 321 -2.86 0.31 18.51
C VAL A 321 -4.00 -0.56 17.96
N LEU A 322 -4.29 -0.49 16.66
CA LEU A 322 -5.32 -1.30 16.03
C LEU A 322 -4.94 -2.79 16.05
N ILE A 323 -3.71 -3.14 15.67
CA ILE A 323 -3.23 -4.54 15.74
C ILE A 323 -3.31 -5.08 17.16
N GLN A 324 -2.91 -4.30 18.17
CA GLN A 324 -3.00 -4.72 19.57
C GLN A 324 -4.43 -5.07 20.02
N LYS A 325 -5.44 -4.40 19.45
CA LYS A 325 -6.86 -4.63 19.76
C LYS A 325 -7.50 -5.71 18.89
N TRP A 326 -7.13 -5.78 17.62
CA TRP A 326 -7.80 -6.61 16.61
C TRP A 326 -7.07 -7.91 16.30
N GLY A 327 -5.77 -8.00 16.59
CA GLY A 327 -4.92 -9.15 16.29
C GLY A 327 -4.54 -9.31 14.82
N ARG A 328 -4.95 -8.40 13.94
CA ARG A 328 -4.65 -8.42 12.49
C ARG A 328 -4.59 -7.01 11.90
N SER A 329 -4.04 -6.91 10.69
CA SER A 329 -3.90 -5.65 9.94
C SER A 329 -5.23 -4.93 9.72
N SER A 330 -5.18 -3.61 9.52
CA SER A 330 -6.34 -2.74 9.31
C SER A 330 -6.94 -2.80 7.90
N ALA A 331 -7.15 -4.01 7.37
CA ALA A 331 -7.48 -4.22 5.96
C ALA A 331 -8.73 -3.48 5.48
N ALA A 332 -9.80 -3.47 6.29
CA ALA A 332 -11.04 -2.80 5.94
C ALA A 332 -10.91 -1.26 5.88
N SER A 333 -10.21 -0.63 6.82
CA SER A 333 -10.01 0.82 6.74
C SER A 333 -9.01 1.21 5.66
N THR A 334 -8.04 0.34 5.35
CA THR A 334 -7.17 0.52 4.20
C THR A 334 -7.96 0.42 2.88
N SER A 335 -8.89 -0.53 2.73
CA SER A 335 -9.71 -0.62 1.51
C SER A 335 -10.56 0.63 1.31
N VAL A 336 -11.20 1.15 2.37
CA VAL A 336 -11.92 2.42 2.33
C VAL A 336 -11.01 3.56 1.89
N SER A 337 -9.78 3.65 2.40
CA SER A 337 -8.86 4.70 1.97
C SER A 337 -8.43 4.61 0.50
N ILE A 338 -8.37 3.40 -0.07
CA ILE A 338 -8.11 3.21 -1.51
C ILE A 338 -9.31 3.69 -2.32
N VAL A 339 -10.53 3.33 -1.90
CA VAL A 339 -11.77 3.82 -2.52
C VAL A 339 -11.83 5.35 -2.49
N ASP A 340 -11.56 5.95 -1.33
CA ASP A 340 -11.52 7.40 -1.15
C ASP A 340 -10.47 8.05 -2.06
N ALA A 341 -9.28 7.45 -2.21
CA ALA A 341 -8.23 7.95 -3.08
C ALA A 341 -8.64 7.93 -4.56
N ILE A 342 -9.26 6.85 -5.03
CA ILE A 342 -9.80 6.78 -6.40
C ILE A 342 -10.90 7.84 -6.59
N LYS A 343 -11.85 7.93 -5.64
CA LYS A 343 -12.95 8.89 -5.69
C LYS A 343 -12.47 10.34 -5.76
N SER A 344 -11.39 10.67 -5.06
CA SER A 344 -10.76 12.00 -5.15
C SER A 344 -10.20 12.35 -6.52
N LEU A 345 -9.93 11.35 -7.37
CA LEU A 345 -9.47 11.54 -8.75
C LEU A 345 -10.64 11.52 -9.76
N VAL A 346 -11.73 10.79 -9.47
CA VAL A 346 -12.89 10.65 -10.37
C VAL A 346 -14.11 11.50 -9.97
N THR A 347 -13.98 12.27 -8.90
CA THR A 347 -15.00 13.23 -8.44
C THR A 347 -14.34 14.61 -8.32
N PRO A 348 -15.00 15.69 -8.78
CA PRO A 348 -14.50 17.04 -8.56
C PRO A 348 -14.24 17.28 -7.07
N THR A 349 -13.05 17.78 -6.74
CA THR A 349 -12.70 18.12 -5.36
C THR A 349 -13.63 19.24 -4.86
N PRO A 350 -14.19 19.14 -3.64
CA PRO A 350 -15.00 20.22 -3.07
C PRO A 350 -14.25 21.55 -3.05
N GLU A 351 -14.98 22.65 -3.25
CA GLU A 351 -14.39 23.99 -3.31
C GLU A 351 -13.59 24.30 -2.03
N GLY A 352 -12.32 24.68 -2.22
CA GLY A 352 -11.42 25.03 -1.13
C GLY A 352 -10.90 23.86 -0.30
N ASP A 353 -11.20 22.61 -0.66
CA ASP A 353 -10.63 21.40 -0.03
C ASP A 353 -9.60 20.70 -0.95
N TRP A 354 -8.94 19.68 -0.42
CA TRP A 354 -7.95 18.87 -1.14
C TRP A 354 -7.82 17.47 -0.55
N PHE A 355 -7.00 16.64 -1.18
CA PHE A 355 -6.62 15.31 -0.70
C PHE A 355 -5.11 15.10 -0.77
N SER A 356 -4.60 14.21 0.06
CA SER A 356 -3.19 13.84 0.12
C SER A 356 -2.91 12.68 -0.83
N SER A 357 -1.85 12.80 -1.62
CA SER A 357 -1.36 11.72 -2.47
C SER A 357 0.15 11.82 -2.65
N GLY A 358 0.84 10.69 -2.49
CA GLY A 358 2.25 10.56 -2.85
C GLY A 358 2.41 10.63 -4.35
N VAL A 359 2.96 11.72 -4.88
CA VAL A 359 3.04 11.91 -6.33
C VAL A 359 4.42 12.38 -6.75
N TYR A 360 4.70 12.30 -8.05
CA TYR A 360 5.98 12.69 -8.62
C TYR A 360 6.25 14.19 -8.42
N THR A 361 7.43 14.55 -7.90
CA THR A 361 7.71 15.91 -7.42
C THR A 361 8.23 16.89 -8.47
N THR A 362 8.56 16.46 -9.68
CA THR A 362 9.12 17.39 -10.69
C THR A 362 8.11 18.51 -11.01
N GLY A 363 8.55 19.76 -10.88
CA GLY A 363 7.67 20.93 -11.05
C GLY A 363 6.78 21.28 -9.86
N ASN A 364 7.01 20.70 -8.66
CA ASN A 364 6.29 21.09 -7.46
C ASN A 364 6.60 22.55 -7.07
N PRO A 365 5.60 23.33 -6.60
CA PRO A 365 5.79 24.74 -6.25
C PRO A 365 6.36 24.97 -4.84
N TYR A 366 6.52 23.91 -4.04
CA TYR A 366 6.85 24.01 -2.61
C TYR A 366 8.36 24.04 -2.34
N GLY A 367 9.22 23.78 -3.34
CA GLY A 367 10.66 23.68 -3.17
C GLY A 367 11.13 22.34 -2.57
N ILE A 368 10.30 21.30 -2.67
CA ILE A 368 10.66 19.93 -2.33
C ILE A 368 11.56 19.39 -3.45
N ALA A 369 12.51 18.52 -3.10
CA ALA A 369 13.41 17.87 -4.04
C ALA A 369 12.66 17.19 -5.19
N GLU A 370 13.17 17.36 -6.40
CA GLU A 370 12.60 16.74 -7.59
C GLU A 370 12.98 15.27 -7.71
N ASP A 371 12.26 14.57 -8.61
CA ASP A 371 12.53 13.19 -8.97
C ASP A 371 12.47 12.20 -7.79
N ILE A 372 11.44 12.39 -6.97
CA ILE A 372 11.00 11.45 -5.93
C ILE A 372 9.46 11.39 -5.96
N VAL A 373 8.88 10.44 -5.22
CA VAL A 373 7.44 10.41 -4.94
C VAL A 373 7.22 10.90 -3.51
N PHE A 374 6.51 12.01 -3.36
CA PHE A 374 6.34 12.71 -2.09
C PHE A 374 4.86 13.06 -1.90
N SER A 375 4.30 12.80 -0.71
CA SER A 375 2.89 13.13 -0.45
C SER A 375 2.70 14.62 -0.30
N MET A 376 1.72 15.16 -1.02
CA MET A 376 1.45 16.59 -1.16
C MET A 376 -0.07 16.82 -1.30
N PRO A 377 -0.56 18.03 -1.00
CA PRO A 377 -1.97 18.37 -1.18
C PRO A 377 -2.28 18.54 -2.66
N CYS A 378 -3.29 17.81 -3.12
CA CYS A 378 -3.73 17.73 -4.50
C CYS A 378 -5.22 18.04 -4.60
N ARG A 379 -5.66 18.59 -5.72
CA ARG A 379 -7.08 18.73 -6.08
C ARG A 379 -7.31 18.27 -7.51
N SER A 380 -8.52 17.80 -7.79
CA SER A 380 -8.91 17.21 -9.06
C SER A 380 -10.23 17.78 -9.57
N LYS A 381 -10.38 17.78 -10.90
CA LYS A 381 -11.65 18.06 -11.58
C LYS A 381 -12.55 16.81 -11.69
N GLY A 382 -12.10 15.66 -11.21
CA GLY A 382 -12.81 14.40 -11.33
C GLY A 382 -12.59 13.68 -12.67
N ASP A 383 -11.52 14.00 -13.38
CA ASP A 383 -11.17 13.47 -14.70
C ASP A 383 -10.05 12.41 -14.65
N GLY A 384 -9.67 11.98 -13.46
CA GLY A 384 -8.57 11.05 -13.21
C GLY A 384 -7.21 11.73 -13.01
N ASP A 385 -7.09 13.03 -13.30
CA ASP A 385 -5.88 13.82 -13.08
C ASP A 385 -6.00 14.70 -11.82
N TYR A 386 -4.92 15.40 -11.47
CA TYR A 386 -4.88 16.36 -10.37
C TYR A 386 -3.91 17.50 -10.67
N GLU A 387 -3.99 18.54 -9.85
CA GLU A 387 -3.00 19.59 -9.72
C GLU A 387 -2.62 19.78 -8.24
N LEU A 388 -1.40 20.28 -8.00
CA LEU A 388 -0.92 20.60 -6.65
C LEU A 388 -1.58 21.91 -6.16
N VAL A 389 -1.90 21.96 -4.88
CA VAL A 389 -2.51 23.13 -4.24
C VAL A 389 -1.43 24.20 -3.95
N SER A 390 -1.50 25.36 -4.61
CA SER A 390 -0.48 26.41 -4.46
C SER A 390 -0.61 27.28 -3.20
N ASP A 391 -1.80 27.35 -2.61
CA ASP A 391 -2.17 28.28 -1.53
C ASP A 391 -2.04 27.65 -0.13
N VAL A 392 -0.85 27.10 0.15
CA VAL A 392 -0.52 26.43 1.42
C VAL A 392 0.41 27.31 2.25
N LEU A 393 0.12 27.46 3.54
CA LEU A 393 1.00 28.12 4.50
C LEU A 393 2.16 27.21 4.88
N MET A 394 3.36 27.78 4.97
CA MET A 394 4.57 27.08 5.39
C MET A 394 5.23 27.87 6.52
N ASP A 395 5.36 27.26 7.69
CA ASP A 395 6.17 27.78 8.80
C ASP A 395 7.40 26.90 9.04
N ASP A 396 8.32 27.36 9.90
CA ASP A 396 9.56 26.64 10.19
C ASP A 396 9.29 25.24 10.76
N PHE A 397 8.24 25.10 11.59
CA PHE A 397 7.86 23.83 12.21
C PHE A 397 7.48 22.78 11.17
N LEU A 398 6.64 23.16 10.20
CA LEU A 398 6.20 22.29 9.12
C LEU A 398 7.35 22.00 8.15
N TRP A 399 8.10 23.03 7.76
CA TRP A 399 9.20 22.90 6.79
C TRP A 399 10.33 22.00 7.28
N GLU A 400 10.74 22.14 8.54
CA GLU A 400 11.78 21.27 9.14
C GLU A 400 11.38 19.79 9.10
N ARG A 401 10.10 19.48 9.28
CA ARG A 401 9.58 18.09 9.24
C ARG A 401 9.47 17.58 7.81
N ILE A 402 9.00 18.43 6.88
CA ILE A 402 9.01 18.15 5.44
C ILE A 402 10.43 17.80 4.97
N LYS A 403 11.45 18.56 5.42
CA LYS A 403 12.85 18.28 5.08
C LYS A 403 13.38 16.97 5.68
N LYS A 404 12.93 16.57 6.87
CA LYS A 404 13.31 15.28 7.47
C LYS A 404 12.78 14.09 6.65
N THR A 405 11.52 14.15 6.23
CA THR A 405 10.94 13.09 5.38
C THR A 405 11.48 13.11 3.95
N GLU A 406 11.80 14.29 3.40
CA GLU A 406 12.52 14.43 2.13
C GLU A 406 13.89 13.74 2.19
N ALA A 407 14.65 13.94 3.28
CA ALA A 407 15.95 13.31 3.46
C ALA A 407 15.85 11.78 3.50
N GLU A 408 14.80 11.22 4.13
CA GLU A 408 14.52 9.78 4.10
C GLU A 408 14.27 9.29 2.66
N LEU A 409 13.37 9.93 1.91
CA LEU A 409 13.05 9.53 0.54
C LEU A 409 14.26 9.62 -0.40
N LEU A 410 15.11 10.63 -0.23
CA LEU A 410 16.36 10.74 -0.99
C LEU A 410 17.36 9.62 -0.62
N ALA A 411 17.38 9.18 0.62
CA ALA A 411 18.20 8.04 1.05
C ALA A 411 17.64 6.72 0.49
N GLU A 412 16.32 6.53 0.48
CA GLU A 412 15.68 5.37 -0.13
C GLU A 412 15.93 5.30 -1.63
N ARG A 413 15.76 6.43 -2.34
CA ARG A 413 16.06 6.53 -3.77
C ARG A 413 17.47 6.07 -4.10
N LYS A 414 18.48 6.52 -3.34
CA LYS A 414 19.87 6.08 -3.51
C LYS A 414 20.05 4.59 -3.23
N CYS A 415 19.30 4.05 -2.25
CA CYS A 415 19.33 2.64 -1.91
C CYS A 415 18.73 1.73 -2.99
N VAL A 416 17.89 2.28 -3.88
CA VAL A 416 17.26 1.55 -4.99
C VAL A 416 17.77 1.98 -6.37
N ALA A 417 18.92 2.66 -6.45
CA ALA A 417 19.45 3.23 -7.69
C ALA A 417 19.65 2.19 -8.82
N HIS A 418 19.89 0.92 -8.45
CA HIS A 418 20.03 -0.19 -9.39
C HIS A 418 18.71 -0.61 -10.05
N LEU A 419 17.57 -0.22 -9.47
CA LEU A 419 16.23 -0.50 -9.98
C LEU A 419 15.61 0.70 -10.72
N THR A 420 16.14 1.90 -10.52
CA THR A 420 15.68 3.15 -11.15
C THR A 420 16.52 3.60 -12.34
N GLY A 421 17.62 2.89 -12.64
CA GLY A 421 18.54 3.24 -13.73
C GLY A 421 19.55 4.35 -13.36
N GLU A 422 19.71 4.64 -12.06
CA GLU A 422 20.59 5.70 -11.56
C GLU A 422 22.01 5.22 -11.22
N GLY A 423 22.26 3.91 -11.30
CA GLY A 423 23.58 3.30 -11.14
C GLY A 423 23.67 2.31 -9.98
N ILE A 424 24.81 2.26 -9.31
CA ILE A 424 25.03 1.33 -8.18
C ILE A 424 24.30 1.87 -6.94
N ALA A 425 23.55 1.00 -6.26
CA ALA A 425 22.85 1.35 -5.03
C ALA A 425 23.81 1.70 -3.88
N PHE A 426 23.44 2.72 -3.12
CA PHE A 426 24.06 3.10 -1.86
C PHE A 426 22.98 3.28 -0.79
N CYS A 427 22.98 2.37 0.19
CA CYS A 427 21.98 2.34 1.25
C CYS A 427 22.56 2.88 2.57
N ASP A 428 22.21 4.11 2.93
CA ASP A 428 22.42 4.69 4.26
C ASP A 428 21.06 5.08 4.86
N LEU A 429 20.29 4.05 5.23
CA LEU A 429 18.98 4.21 5.85
C LEU A 429 19.15 4.09 7.36
N ARG A 430 18.86 5.17 8.08
CA ARG A 430 18.97 5.23 9.53
C ARG A 430 17.63 4.87 10.17
N GLU A 431 17.66 3.88 11.04
CA GLU A 431 16.56 3.41 11.91
C GLU A 431 15.32 2.85 11.19
N ASP A 432 14.51 2.13 11.97
CA ASP A 432 13.28 1.52 11.51
C ASP A 432 12.14 2.55 11.49
N THR A 433 11.79 3.01 10.29
CA THR A 433 10.72 3.99 10.08
C THR A 433 9.43 3.39 9.49
N MET A 434 9.28 2.06 9.48
CA MET A 434 8.02 1.44 9.03
C MET A 434 6.88 1.81 10.00
N LEU A 435 5.71 2.16 9.48
CA LEU A 435 4.57 2.50 10.32
C LEU A 435 4.11 1.28 11.14
N PRO A 436 3.89 1.44 12.46
CA PRO A 436 3.34 0.38 13.28
C PRO A 436 1.99 -0.10 12.75
N GLY A 437 1.84 -1.42 12.59
CA GLY A 437 0.59 -2.05 12.19
C GLY A 437 0.44 -2.37 10.71
N GLU A 438 1.47 -2.09 9.92
CA GLU A 438 1.55 -2.51 8.52
C GLU A 438 2.24 -3.86 8.40
N MET A 439 1.89 -4.62 7.35
CA MET A 439 2.46 -5.93 7.06
C MET A 439 3.51 -5.85 5.96
#